data_AF-A0A8B7NMA1-F1
#
_entry.id   AF-A0A8B7NMA1-F1
#
_cell.length_a   1.000
_cell.length_b   1.000
_cell.length_c   1.000
_cell.angle_alpha   90.00
_cell.angle_beta   90.00
_cell.angle_gamma   90.00
#
_symmetry.space_group_name_H-M   'P 1'
#
loop_
_entity.id
_entity.type
_entity.pdbx_description
1 polymer ?
#
loop_
_entity_poly.entity_id
_entity_poly.type
_entity_poly.pdbx_seq_one_letter_code
_entity_poly.pdbx_strand_id
1 'polypeptide(L)'
;MDELLCTESSIPPGSSDQQTNNHTDNQPTCSYDATIFSDERVLDNLLVAQSLTQPSDQFLQPNKSNVTPNIRAVLVNWMLELCEHRNCEDQVFLVAVNLLDRFLNLVQVHRSQLQLAACSCLLLSSKLRQSSYLSVDILAYYTEDSVTSQEIIQWEQLILAKLSWNVSPVISYDFIEHLLQLLPLRQRIHLPAPELDRRGGRSLGHGRSDVQSLPVRKSGKNGDSLTL
;
A
#
# COMPACT_ATOMS: atom_id res chain seq x y z
N MET A 1 20.25 -28.39 -22.77
CA MET A 1 20.30 -27.44 -21.64
C MET A 1 20.41 -26.09 -22.33
N ASP A 2 19.25 -25.59 -22.76
CA ASP A 2 19.16 -24.47 -23.69
C ASP A 2 19.11 -23.17 -22.88
N GLU A 3 20.20 -22.41 -22.96
CA GLU A 3 20.30 -21.05 -22.44
C GLU A 3 19.42 -20.12 -23.29
N LEU A 4 18.35 -19.60 -22.68
CA LEU A 4 17.55 -18.50 -23.22
C LEU A 4 18.29 -17.18 -22.99
N LEU A 5 19.19 -16.83 -23.92
CA LEU A 5 19.76 -15.48 -24.00
C LEU A 5 18.75 -14.52 -24.64
N CYS A 6 18.23 -13.57 -23.85
CA CYS A 6 17.53 -12.41 -24.36
C CYS A 6 18.51 -11.54 -25.15
N THR A 7 18.38 -11.51 -26.48
CA THR A 7 19.17 -10.62 -27.35
C THR A 7 18.63 -9.19 -27.27
N GLU A 8 19.36 -8.31 -26.58
CA GLU A 8 19.17 -6.86 -26.64
C GLU A 8 19.63 -6.34 -28.01
N SER A 9 18.68 -5.90 -28.83
CA SER A 9 18.96 -5.22 -30.10
C SER A 9 19.45 -3.80 -29.85
N SER A 10 20.72 -3.56 -30.18
CA SER A 10 21.45 -2.31 -30.04
C SER A 10 21.03 -1.27 -31.09
N ILE A 11 20.81 -0.02 -30.68
CA ILE A 11 20.55 1.15 -31.55
C ILE A 11 21.89 1.90 -31.77
N PRO A 12 22.22 2.35 -32.99
CA PRO A 12 23.55 2.90 -33.33
C PRO A 12 23.79 4.33 -32.82
N PRO A 13 25.06 4.79 -32.76
CA PRO A 13 25.43 6.04 -32.09
C PRO A 13 25.44 7.26 -33.02
N GLY A 14 24.96 8.41 -32.50
CA GLY A 14 25.40 9.74 -32.94
C GLY A 14 24.28 10.75 -33.24
N SER A 15 24.01 11.64 -32.27
CA SER A 15 24.16 13.11 -32.43
C SER A 15 23.72 13.84 -31.15
N SER A 16 24.51 14.83 -30.76
CA SER A 16 24.61 15.49 -29.47
C SER A 16 23.42 16.34 -29.02
N ASP A 17 23.28 16.41 -27.69
CA ASP A 17 22.85 17.54 -26.86
C ASP A 17 21.47 18.18 -27.08
N GLN A 18 20.53 17.80 -26.21
CA GLN A 18 19.94 18.75 -25.25
C GLN A 18 19.23 17.98 -24.13
N GLN A 19 19.87 18.00 -22.97
CA GLN A 19 19.38 17.43 -21.74
C GLN A 19 18.32 18.36 -21.15
N THR A 20 17.04 18.09 -21.46
CA THR A 20 15.92 18.61 -20.70
C THR A 20 15.52 17.53 -19.69
N ASN A 21 15.94 17.72 -18.44
CA ASN A 21 15.53 16.90 -17.30
C ASN A 21 14.02 16.99 -17.10
N ASN A 22 13.28 16.05 -17.66
CA ASN A 22 11.92 15.75 -17.24
C ASN A 22 11.96 14.41 -16.48
N HIS A 23 12.10 14.50 -15.16
CA HIS A 23 11.79 13.41 -14.24
C HIS A 23 10.26 13.21 -14.30
N THR A 24 9.81 12.57 -15.36
CA THR A 24 8.49 11.95 -15.39
C THR A 24 8.65 10.62 -14.66
N ASP A 25 7.82 10.38 -13.65
CA ASP A 25 7.77 9.12 -12.92
C ASP A 25 7.54 7.97 -13.91
N ASN A 26 8.63 7.40 -14.41
CA ASN A 26 8.65 6.22 -15.26
C ASN A 26 8.52 4.98 -14.36
N GLN A 27 7.52 4.97 -13.49
CA GLN A 27 7.13 3.75 -12.79
C GLN A 27 6.52 2.81 -13.84
N PRO A 28 7.08 1.60 -14.05
CA PRO A 28 6.51 0.65 -15.00
C PRO A 28 5.12 0.24 -14.49
N THR A 29 4.07 0.67 -15.18
CA THR A 29 2.69 0.23 -14.90
C THR A 29 2.32 -0.91 -15.83
N CYS A 30 1.72 -1.97 -15.27
CA CYS A 30 1.19 -3.06 -16.08
C CYS A 30 -0.02 -2.54 -16.89
N SER A 31 -0.06 -2.86 -18.19
CA SER A 31 -1.18 -2.47 -19.05
C SER A 31 -2.46 -3.18 -18.64
N TYR A 32 -3.60 -2.49 -18.71
CA TYR A 32 -4.92 -3.05 -18.45
C TYR A 32 -5.20 -4.27 -19.34
N ASP A 33 -5.41 -5.44 -18.75
CA ASP A 33 -5.78 -6.67 -19.47
C ASP A 33 -7.28 -6.92 -19.39
N ALA A 34 -8.00 -6.46 -20.41
CA ALA A 34 -9.44 -6.62 -20.51
C ALA A 34 -9.90 -8.09 -20.51
N THR A 35 -9.04 -9.03 -20.93
CA THR A 35 -9.41 -10.44 -21.00
C THR A 35 -9.52 -11.08 -19.61
N ILE A 36 -8.69 -10.65 -18.67
CA ILE A 36 -8.73 -11.13 -17.27
C ILE A 36 -10.01 -10.67 -16.59
N PHE A 37 -10.35 -9.37 -16.71
CA PHE A 37 -11.47 -8.78 -15.97
C PHE A 37 -12.85 -9.09 -16.57
N SER A 38 -12.91 -9.56 -17.81
CA SER A 38 -14.17 -9.94 -18.48
C SER A 38 -14.50 -11.42 -18.30
N ASP A 39 -13.56 -12.26 -17.86
CA ASP A 39 -13.75 -13.70 -17.74
C ASP A 39 -14.39 -14.06 -16.39
N GLU A 40 -15.59 -14.63 -16.45
CA GLU A 40 -16.37 -15.07 -15.27
C GLU A 40 -15.60 -16.09 -14.43
N ARG A 41 -14.74 -16.92 -15.06
CA ARG A 41 -13.94 -17.92 -14.34
C ARG A 41 -12.92 -17.28 -13.41
N VAL A 42 -12.40 -16.10 -13.77
CA VAL A 42 -11.46 -15.36 -12.91
C VAL A 42 -12.20 -14.88 -11.68
N LEU A 43 -13.41 -14.33 -11.86
CA LEU A 43 -14.27 -13.88 -10.76
C LEU A 43 -14.65 -15.04 -9.83
N ASP A 44 -15.05 -16.19 -10.37
CA ASP A 44 -15.37 -17.39 -9.57
C ASP A 44 -14.18 -17.86 -8.74
N ASN A 45 -12.99 -17.93 -9.35
CA ASN A 45 -11.76 -18.28 -8.64
C ASN A 45 -11.42 -17.28 -7.54
N LEU A 46 -11.65 -15.99 -7.81
CA LEU A 46 -11.40 -14.90 -6.86
C LEU A 46 -12.38 -14.97 -5.68
N LEU A 47 -13.65 -15.32 -5.92
CA LEU A 47 -14.65 -15.60 -4.87
C LEU A 47 -14.26 -16.81 -4.01
N VAL A 48 -13.84 -17.91 -4.64
CA VAL A 48 -13.36 -19.10 -3.93
C VAL A 48 -12.14 -18.74 -3.07
N ALA A 49 -11.16 -18.03 -3.64
CA ALA A 49 -9.96 -17.62 -2.93
C ALA A 49 -10.26 -16.68 -1.75
N GLN A 50 -11.20 -15.74 -1.90
CA GLN A 50 -11.66 -14.88 -0.81
C GLN A 50 -12.17 -15.71 0.38
N SER A 51 -12.99 -16.75 0.10
CA SER A 51 -13.56 -17.60 1.15
C SER A 51 -12.49 -18.34 1.97
N LEU A 52 -11.33 -18.64 1.37
CA LEU A 52 -10.21 -19.31 2.03
C LEU A 52 -9.38 -18.37 2.91
N THR A 53 -9.43 -17.07 2.66
CA THR A 53 -8.60 -16.05 3.33
C THR A 53 -9.41 -15.09 4.20
N GLN A 54 -10.68 -15.41 4.45
CA GLN A 54 -11.54 -14.59 5.29
C GLN A 54 -11.13 -14.73 6.78
N PRO A 55 -10.86 -13.62 7.49
CA PRO A 55 -10.54 -13.66 8.91
C PRO A 55 -11.78 -14.08 9.71
N SER A 56 -11.55 -14.79 10.82
CA SER A 56 -12.60 -15.12 11.79
C SER A 56 -12.62 -14.09 12.92
N ASP A 57 -13.78 -13.81 13.50
CA ASP A 57 -13.87 -12.90 14.66
C ASP A 57 -13.67 -13.62 16.01
N GLN A 58 -13.25 -14.89 16.00
CA GLN A 58 -13.12 -15.69 17.21
C GLN A 58 -12.11 -15.12 18.21
N PHE A 59 -11.03 -14.49 17.74
CA PHE A 59 -10.04 -13.85 18.61
C PHE A 59 -10.62 -12.68 19.43
N LEU A 60 -11.70 -12.03 18.97
CA LEU A 60 -12.34 -10.92 19.69
C LEU A 60 -13.24 -11.38 20.84
N GLN A 61 -13.44 -12.68 21.00
CA GLN A 61 -14.20 -13.21 22.12
C GLN A 61 -13.39 -13.04 23.42
N PRO A 62 -14.01 -12.53 24.50
CA PRO A 62 -13.31 -12.19 25.75
C PRO A 62 -12.63 -13.39 26.43
N ASN A 63 -13.07 -14.62 26.12
CA ASN A 63 -12.52 -15.85 26.69
C ASN A 63 -11.36 -16.43 25.86
N LYS A 64 -11.06 -15.87 24.68
CA LYS A 64 -10.13 -16.45 23.69
C LYS A 64 -8.83 -15.66 23.58
N SER A 65 -8.90 -14.33 23.69
CA SER A 65 -7.72 -13.47 23.63
C SER A 65 -7.87 -12.22 24.51
N ASN A 66 -6.75 -11.55 24.79
CA ASN A 66 -6.73 -10.27 25.49
C ASN A 66 -7.03 -9.07 24.56
N VAL A 67 -7.39 -9.32 23.30
CA VAL A 67 -7.68 -8.28 22.31
C VAL A 67 -9.18 -8.03 22.27
N THR A 68 -9.62 -6.87 22.76
CA THR A 68 -11.02 -6.46 22.63
C THR A 68 -11.25 -5.70 21.33
N PRO A 69 -12.50 -5.61 20.81
CA PRO A 69 -12.81 -4.86 19.60
C PRO A 69 -12.32 -3.41 19.63
N ASN A 70 -12.34 -2.78 20.81
CA ASN A 70 -11.84 -1.41 20.98
C ASN A 70 -10.33 -1.31 20.77
N ILE A 71 -9.57 -2.28 21.29
CA ILE A 71 -8.10 -2.33 21.11
C ILE A 71 -7.76 -2.48 19.64
N ARG A 72 -8.48 -3.39 18.96
CA ARG A 72 -8.33 -3.60 17.51
C ARG A 72 -8.65 -2.32 16.74
N ALA A 73 -9.74 -1.62 17.07
CA ALA A 73 -10.12 -0.38 16.38
C ALA A 73 -9.03 0.69 16.49
N VAL A 74 -8.47 0.90 17.68
CA VAL A 74 -7.37 1.85 17.91
C VAL A 74 -6.13 1.44 17.12
N LEU A 75 -5.76 0.15 17.13
CA LEU A 75 -4.60 -0.36 16.41
C LEU A 75 -4.75 -0.24 14.89
N VAL A 76 -5.92 -0.58 14.35
CA VAL A 76 -6.22 -0.48 12.91
C VAL A 76 -6.25 0.99 12.47
N ASN A 77 -6.78 1.89 13.29
CA ASN A 77 -6.72 3.33 13.01
C ASN A 77 -5.27 3.83 12.96
N TRP A 78 -4.42 3.41 13.90
CA TRP A 78 -2.99 3.73 13.86
C TRP A 78 -2.30 3.19 12.61
N MET A 79 -2.62 1.96 12.18
CA MET A 79 -2.10 1.40 10.92
C MET A 79 -2.52 2.23 9.70
N LEU A 80 -3.77 2.70 9.68
CA LEU A 80 -4.29 3.56 8.61
C LEU A 80 -3.51 4.88 8.54
N GLU A 81 -3.36 5.56 9.68
CA GLU A 81 -2.61 6.81 9.77
C GLU A 81 -1.17 6.65 9.27
N LEU A 82 -0.49 5.54 9.62
CA LEU A 82 0.85 5.24 9.13
C LEU A 82 0.86 5.08 7.61
N CYS A 83 -0.07 4.29 7.06
CA CYS A 83 -0.20 4.09 5.61
C CYS A 83 -0.42 5.41 4.87
N GLU A 84 -1.28 6.29 5.39
CA GLU A 84 -1.55 7.62 4.83
C GLU A 84 -0.29 8.50 4.87
N HIS A 85 0.42 8.57 6.00
CA HIS A 85 1.65 9.35 6.11
C HIS A 85 2.77 8.86 5.20
N ARG A 86 2.78 7.56 4.89
CA ARG A 86 3.75 6.95 3.96
C ARG A 86 3.24 6.86 2.53
N ASN A 87 2.04 7.37 2.26
CA ASN A 87 1.40 7.35 0.95
C ASN A 87 1.39 5.94 0.32
N CYS A 88 1.07 4.94 1.14
CA CYS A 88 0.97 3.54 0.71
C CYS A 88 -0.23 3.36 -0.23
N GLU A 89 -0.14 2.38 -1.13
CA GLU A 89 -1.28 1.92 -1.91
C GLU A 89 -2.42 1.43 -0.99
N ASP A 90 -3.67 1.75 -1.32
CA ASP A 90 -4.85 1.39 -0.52
C ASP A 90 -4.93 -0.11 -0.20
N GLN A 91 -4.47 -0.94 -1.14
CA GLN A 91 -4.41 -2.39 -1.01
C GLN A 91 -3.50 -2.85 0.13
N VAL A 92 -2.42 -2.11 0.44
CA VAL A 92 -1.44 -2.48 1.47
C VAL A 92 -2.11 -2.51 2.84
N PHE A 93 -2.90 -1.48 3.15
CA PHE A 93 -3.63 -1.39 4.41
C PHE A 93 -4.64 -2.55 4.55
N LEU A 94 -5.44 -2.79 3.49
CA LEU A 94 -6.46 -3.84 3.49
C LEU A 94 -5.85 -5.24 3.69
N VAL A 95 -4.73 -5.54 3.01
CA VAL A 95 -4.01 -6.80 3.20
C VAL A 95 -3.41 -6.87 4.61
N ALA A 96 -2.85 -5.77 5.14
CA ALA A 96 -2.23 -5.77 6.47
C ALA A 96 -3.24 -6.07 7.58
N VAL A 97 -4.43 -5.49 7.50
CA VAL A 97 -5.52 -5.78 8.46
C VAL A 97 -5.98 -7.23 8.34
N ASN A 98 -6.12 -7.76 7.13
CA ASN A 98 -6.47 -9.17 6.92
C ASN A 98 -5.43 -10.13 7.54
N LEU A 99 -4.13 -9.86 7.30
CA LEU A 99 -3.05 -10.66 7.87
C LEU A 99 -3.01 -10.58 9.39
N LEU A 100 -3.20 -9.38 9.95
CA LEU A 100 -3.25 -9.16 11.40
C LEU A 100 -4.38 -9.96 12.04
N ASP A 101 -5.60 -9.85 11.52
CA ASP A 101 -6.76 -10.55 12.09
C ASP A 101 -6.59 -12.07 12.00
N ARG A 102 -6.09 -12.59 10.88
CA ARG A 102 -5.79 -14.03 10.73
C ARG A 102 -4.71 -14.49 11.70
N PHE A 103 -3.66 -13.68 11.89
CA PHE A 103 -2.60 -13.99 12.83
C PHE A 103 -3.10 -14.02 14.29
N LEU A 104 -3.93 -13.05 14.70
CA LEU A 104 -4.51 -12.98 16.05
C LEU A 104 -5.48 -14.14 16.35
N ASN A 105 -6.07 -14.76 15.33
CA ASN A 105 -6.84 -16.00 15.51
C ASN A 105 -5.97 -17.23 15.82
N LEU A 106 -4.71 -17.24 15.37
CA LEU A 106 -3.81 -18.40 15.50
C LEU A 106 -2.87 -18.28 16.70
N VAL A 107 -2.57 -17.06 17.13
CA VAL A 107 -1.58 -16.77 18.18
C VAL A 107 -2.18 -15.86 19.22
N GLN A 108 -2.05 -16.25 20.49
CA GLN A 108 -2.35 -15.35 21.60
C GLN A 108 -1.23 -14.33 21.75
N VAL A 109 -1.57 -13.07 21.51
CA VAL A 109 -0.64 -11.94 21.53
C VAL A 109 -0.95 -11.06 22.74
N HIS A 110 0.09 -10.60 23.44
CA HIS A 110 -0.07 -9.62 24.52
C HIS A 110 -0.28 -8.22 23.96
N ARG A 111 -0.96 -7.36 24.72
CA ARG A 111 -1.27 -5.98 24.29
C ARG A 111 -0.01 -5.19 23.90
N SER A 112 1.09 -5.36 24.61
CA SER A 112 2.40 -4.75 24.31
C SER A 112 3.03 -5.21 22.99
N GLN A 113 2.61 -6.35 22.45
CA GLN A 113 3.16 -6.93 21.22
C GLN A 113 2.28 -6.60 19.99
N LEU A 114 1.15 -5.92 20.18
CA LEU A 114 0.21 -5.64 19.10
C LEU A 114 0.77 -4.65 18.07
N GLN A 115 1.52 -3.63 18.51
CA GLN A 115 2.18 -2.71 17.57
C GLN A 115 3.24 -3.43 16.74
N LEU A 116 4.04 -4.29 17.37
CA LEU A 116 5.01 -5.13 16.67
C LEU A 116 4.35 -6.06 15.64
N ALA A 117 3.23 -6.69 16.00
CA ALA A 117 2.43 -7.50 15.07
C ALA A 117 1.93 -6.66 13.89
N ALA A 118 1.40 -5.47 14.16
CA ALA A 118 0.88 -4.55 13.15
C ALA A 118 1.98 -4.03 12.21
N CYS A 119 3.13 -3.60 12.73
CA CYS A 119 4.31 -3.22 11.93
C CYS A 119 4.74 -4.35 11.00
N SER A 120 4.80 -5.58 11.52
CA SER A 120 5.23 -6.75 10.76
C SER A 120 4.22 -7.11 9.66
N CYS A 121 2.92 -6.96 9.92
CA CYS A 121 1.87 -7.12 8.91
C CYS A 121 1.96 -6.02 7.83
N LEU A 122 2.20 -4.76 8.20
CA LEU A 122 2.40 -3.65 7.26
C LEU A 122 3.64 -3.85 6.38
N LEU A 123 4.74 -4.29 6.97
CA LEU A 123 5.96 -4.66 6.24
C LEU A 123 5.64 -5.72 5.19
N LEU A 124 4.99 -6.81 5.60
CA LEU A 124 4.67 -7.92 4.72
C LEU A 124 3.72 -7.50 3.59
N SER A 125 2.64 -6.79 3.91
CA SER A 125 1.70 -6.27 2.92
C SER A 125 2.35 -5.29 1.95
N SER A 126 3.27 -4.46 2.43
CA SER A 126 4.00 -3.52 1.57
C SER A 126 4.84 -4.26 0.54
N LYS A 127 5.53 -5.33 0.93
CA LYS A 127 6.30 -6.16 -0.01
C LYS A 127 5.42 -6.88 -1.05
N LEU A 128 4.15 -7.12 -0.73
CA LEU A 128 3.22 -7.85 -1.59
C LEU A 128 2.46 -6.96 -2.58
N ARG A 129 2.13 -5.73 -2.21
CA ARG A 129 1.19 -4.88 -2.97
C ARG A 129 1.78 -3.58 -3.50
N GLN A 130 3.01 -3.21 -3.16
CA GLN A 130 3.66 -2.01 -3.68
C GLN A 130 5.10 -2.26 -4.14
N SER A 131 5.53 -1.53 -5.17
CA SER A 131 6.88 -1.62 -5.73
C SER A 131 7.95 -1.10 -4.76
N SER A 132 7.64 -0.03 -4.02
CA SER A 132 8.50 0.54 -2.99
C SER A 132 7.93 0.21 -1.61
N TYR A 133 8.42 -0.86 -0.98
CA TYR A 133 7.92 -1.31 0.31
C TYR A 133 8.33 -0.40 1.48
N LEU A 134 7.65 -0.54 2.62
CA LEU A 134 7.97 0.18 3.85
C LEU A 134 9.27 -0.36 4.45
N SER A 135 10.26 0.50 4.70
CA SER A 135 11.49 0.05 5.36
C SER A 135 11.24 -0.26 6.83
N VAL A 136 12.00 -1.24 7.35
CA VAL A 136 11.89 -1.66 8.75
C VAL A 136 12.22 -0.49 9.70
N ASP A 137 13.20 0.33 9.34
CA ASP A 137 13.62 1.47 10.16
C ASP A 137 12.55 2.55 10.25
N ILE A 138 11.79 2.77 9.17
CA ILE A 138 10.63 3.66 9.20
C ILE A 138 9.58 3.10 10.15
N LEU A 139 9.26 1.82 10.04
CA LEU A 139 8.26 1.19 10.91
C LEU A 139 8.66 1.28 12.39
N ALA A 140 9.92 1.04 12.73
CA ALA A 140 10.44 1.20 14.09
C ALA A 140 10.30 2.65 14.58
N TYR A 141 10.65 3.62 13.73
CA TYR A 141 10.49 5.06 14.04
C TYR A 141 9.05 5.45 14.39
N TYR A 142 8.05 4.94 13.65
CA TYR A 142 6.63 5.24 13.92
C TYR A 142 6.11 4.61 15.21
N THR A 143 6.82 3.64 15.78
CA THR A 143 6.50 3.06 17.08
C THR A 143 7.12 3.83 18.26
N GLU A 144 7.71 5.01 18.02
CA GLU A 144 8.45 5.78 19.02
C GLU A 144 9.54 4.94 19.71
N ASP A 145 10.25 4.12 18.92
CA ASP A 145 11.30 3.19 19.38
C ASP A 145 10.83 2.16 20.44
N SER A 146 9.51 1.96 20.60
CA SER A 146 8.96 0.88 21.44
C SER A 146 9.19 -0.50 20.84
N VAL A 147 9.45 -0.57 19.53
CA VAL A 147 9.74 -1.79 18.78
C VAL A 147 11.04 -1.62 18.00
N THR A 148 11.91 -2.62 18.07
CA THR A 148 13.18 -2.62 17.35
C THR A 148 13.07 -3.21 15.94
N SER A 149 13.94 -2.78 15.01
CA SER A 149 14.00 -3.34 13.66
C SER A 149 14.23 -4.86 13.65
N GLN A 150 14.99 -5.38 14.61
CA GLN A 150 15.24 -6.82 14.73
C GLN A 150 13.97 -7.60 15.12
N GLU A 151 13.18 -7.06 16.04
CA GLU A 151 11.91 -7.68 16.44
C GLU A 151 10.93 -7.75 15.27
N ILE A 152 10.84 -6.67 14.47
CA ILE A 152 9.98 -6.63 13.28
C ILE A 152 10.36 -7.74 12.29
N ILE A 153 11.66 -7.94 12.02
CA ILE A 153 12.13 -8.98 11.10
C ILE A 153 11.84 -10.38 11.65
N GLN A 154 12.02 -10.60 12.95
CA GLN A 154 11.70 -11.88 13.59
C GLN A 154 10.19 -12.18 13.53
N TRP A 155 9.37 -11.15 13.75
CA TRP A 155 7.92 -11.28 13.71
C TRP A 155 7.37 -11.43 12.30
N GLU A 156 8.01 -10.82 11.29
CA GLU A 156 7.70 -11.12 9.89
C GLU A 156 7.83 -12.62 9.62
N GLN A 157 8.93 -13.25 10.03
CA GLN A 157 9.14 -14.70 9.87
C GLN A 157 8.12 -15.52 10.67
N LEU A 158 7.78 -15.08 11.89
CA LEU A 158 6.77 -15.73 12.71
C LEU A 158 5.39 -15.71 12.06
N ILE A 159 4.97 -14.56 11.52
CA ILE A 159 3.68 -14.39 10.84
C ILE A 159 3.64 -15.25 9.58
N LEU A 160 4.70 -15.23 8.76
CA LEU A 160 4.84 -16.09 7.58
C LEU A 160 4.68 -17.57 7.94
N ALA A 161 5.38 -18.02 8.99
CA ALA A 161 5.31 -19.41 9.45
C ALA A 161 3.91 -19.78 9.97
N LYS A 162 3.28 -18.91 10.76
CA LYS A 162 1.94 -19.16 11.33
C LYS A 162 0.85 -19.18 10.28
N LEU A 163 0.96 -18.34 9.25
CA LEU A 163 0.03 -18.31 8.13
C LEU A 163 0.36 -19.36 7.05
N SER A 164 1.35 -20.24 7.28
CA SER A 164 1.79 -21.24 6.30
C SER A 164 2.09 -20.62 4.93
N TRP A 165 2.68 -19.42 4.92
CA TRP A 165 2.97 -18.62 3.72
C TRP A 165 1.75 -18.22 2.87
N ASN A 166 0.53 -18.44 3.36
CA ASN A 166 -0.69 -17.97 2.71
C ASN A 166 -0.94 -16.49 3.08
N VAL A 167 -0.23 -15.59 2.40
CA VAL A 167 -0.16 -14.15 2.73
C VAL A 167 -0.72 -13.23 1.66
N SER A 168 -1.26 -13.79 0.58
CA SER A 168 -1.95 -13.05 -0.47
C SER A 168 -3.46 -13.26 -0.36
N PRO A 169 -4.13 -12.60 0.59
CA PRO A 169 -5.58 -12.65 0.67
C PRO A 169 -6.19 -11.91 -0.52
N VAL A 170 -7.33 -12.40 -0.96
CA VAL A 170 -8.21 -11.65 -1.86
C VAL A 170 -8.97 -10.63 -1.03
N ILE A 171 -8.77 -9.36 -1.35
CA ILE A 171 -9.40 -8.21 -0.68
C ILE A 171 -10.51 -7.63 -1.54
N SER A 172 -11.37 -6.81 -0.94
CA SER A 172 -12.48 -6.14 -1.65
C SER A 172 -12.00 -5.33 -2.86
N TYR A 173 -10.78 -4.79 -2.79
CA TYR A 173 -10.18 -4.05 -3.90
C TYR A 173 -10.01 -4.90 -5.17
N ASP A 174 -9.68 -6.20 -5.02
CA ASP A 174 -9.42 -7.11 -6.15
C ASP A 174 -10.69 -7.35 -7.00
N PHE A 175 -11.87 -7.07 -6.46
CA PHE A 175 -13.15 -7.18 -7.16
C PHE A 175 -13.52 -5.93 -7.96
N ILE A 176 -12.95 -4.76 -7.67
CA ILE A 176 -13.42 -3.48 -8.21
C ILE A 176 -13.41 -3.50 -9.74
N GLU A 177 -12.31 -3.93 -10.35
CA GLU A 177 -12.17 -3.98 -11.81
C GLU A 177 -13.17 -4.93 -12.48
N HIS A 178 -13.40 -6.10 -11.88
CA HIS A 178 -14.40 -7.06 -12.35
C HIS A 178 -15.81 -6.47 -12.28
N LEU A 179 -16.14 -5.83 -11.16
CA LEU A 179 -17.44 -5.19 -10.97
C LEU A 179 -17.66 -4.01 -11.92
N LEU A 180 -16.62 -3.21 -12.18
CA LEU A 180 -16.69 -2.11 -13.13
C LEU A 180 -16.99 -2.57 -14.56
N GLN A 181 -16.47 -3.73 -14.99
CA GLN A 181 -16.79 -4.32 -16.29
C GLN A 181 -18.23 -4.84 -16.39
N LEU A 182 -18.78 -5.33 -15.28
CA LEU A 182 -20.17 -5.81 -15.24
C LEU A 182 -21.19 -4.66 -15.23
N LEU A 183 -20.78 -3.47 -14.79
CA LEU A 183 -21.66 -2.31 -14.77
C LEU A 183 -21.72 -1.65 -16.17
N PRO A 184 -22.90 -1.21 -16.64
CA PRO A 184 -23.05 -0.49 -17.90
C PRO A 184 -22.55 0.97 -17.80
N LEU A 185 -21.39 1.21 -17.19
CA LEU A 185 -20.82 2.56 -16.95
C LEU A 185 -20.02 3.11 -18.14
N ARG A 186 -19.77 2.29 -19.16
CA ARG A 186 -18.91 2.65 -20.31
C ARG A 186 -19.44 3.78 -21.20
N GLN A 187 -20.68 4.27 -20.99
CA GLN A 187 -21.26 5.33 -21.81
C GLN A 187 -21.18 6.75 -21.23
N ARG A 188 -20.61 6.98 -20.03
CA ARG A 188 -20.69 8.33 -19.41
C ARG A 188 -19.39 8.97 -18.92
N ILE A 189 -18.26 8.28 -18.97
CA ILE A 189 -16.98 8.90 -18.59
C ILE A 189 -16.19 9.22 -19.86
N HIS A 190 -16.67 10.21 -20.61
CA HIS A 190 -15.76 11.05 -21.37
C HIS A 190 -14.98 11.87 -20.35
N LEU A 191 -13.84 11.35 -19.87
CA LEU A 191 -12.84 12.27 -19.35
C LEU A 191 -12.45 13.18 -20.52
N PRO A 192 -12.64 14.50 -20.44
CA PRO A 192 -12.03 15.38 -21.42
C PRO A 192 -10.52 15.11 -21.34
N ALA A 193 -9.92 14.78 -22.50
CA ALA A 193 -8.47 14.74 -22.59
C ALA A 193 -7.94 16.08 -22.07
N PRO A 194 -6.86 16.10 -21.26
CA PRO A 194 -6.27 17.36 -20.82
C PRO A 194 -5.94 18.18 -22.07
N GLU A 195 -6.66 19.28 -22.25
CA GLU A 195 -6.43 20.21 -23.36
C GLU A 195 -5.02 20.75 -23.20
N LEU A 196 -4.10 20.21 -24.00
CA LEU A 196 -2.81 20.85 -24.26
C LEU A 196 -3.13 22.14 -25.00
N ASP A 197 -3.21 23.24 -24.26
CA ASP A 197 -3.32 24.59 -24.79
C ASP A 197 -2.09 24.89 -25.66
N ARG A 198 -2.20 24.50 -26.93
CA ARG A 198 -1.32 24.91 -28.00
C ARG A 198 -1.94 26.14 -28.67
N ARG A 199 -1.82 27.31 -28.06
CA ARG A 199 -1.73 28.57 -28.83
C ARG A 199 -1.16 29.74 -28.02
N GLY A 200 0.10 30.02 -28.32
CA GLY A 200 0.50 31.37 -28.72
C GLY A 200 0.91 32.30 -27.58
N GLY A 201 2.22 32.37 -27.38
CA GLY A 201 2.82 33.43 -26.59
C GLY A 201 2.48 34.83 -27.09
N ARG A 202 2.41 35.77 -26.16
CA ARG A 202 2.84 37.16 -26.35
C ARG A 202 3.49 37.66 -25.06
N SER A 203 4.69 38.18 -25.27
CA SER A 203 5.63 38.79 -24.33
C SER A 203 5.12 40.13 -23.76
N LEU A 204 5.84 40.59 -22.72
CA LEU A 204 5.90 41.91 -22.05
C LEU A 204 5.04 42.01 -20.77
N GLY A 205 5.57 42.33 -19.58
CA GLY A 205 6.92 42.74 -19.18
C GLY A 205 6.93 43.18 -17.70
N HIS A 206 8.12 43.14 -17.09
CA HIS A 206 8.65 43.94 -15.97
C HIS A 206 7.75 44.32 -14.77
N GLY A 207 8.15 43.88 -13.58
CA GLY A 207 7.79 44.50 -12.29
C GLY A 207 8.42 43.80 -11.10
N ARG A 208 9.45 44.41 -10.52
CA ARG A 208 10.14 44.02 -9.28
C ARG A 208 9.17 43.95 -8.08
N SER A 209 9.46 43.07 -7.12
CA SER A 209 9.85 43.41 -5.73
C SER A 209 9.33 42.40 -4.69
N ASP A 210 10.22 42.14 -3.73
CA ASP A 210 9.98 41.80 -2.33
C ASP A 210 9.90 40.33 -1.86
N VAL A 211 11.07 39.95 -1.34
CA VAL A 211 11.35 39.00 -0.28
C VAL A 211 10.45 39.21 0.93
N GLN A 212 9.73 38.17 1.37
CA GLN A 212 9.53 37.96 2.81
C GLN A 212 9.27 36.50 3.17
N SER A 213 10.07 36.06 4.13
CA SER A 213 10.17 34.73 4.70
C SER A 213 9.21 34.58 5.90
N LEU A 214 8.51 33.43 5.94
CA LEU A 214 8.09 32.63 7.13
C LEU A 214 7.08 33.26 8.13
N PRO A 215 6.31 32.48 8.94
CA PRO A 215 6.68 31.14 9.44
C PRO A 215 5.62 30.03 9.48
N VAL A 216 6.21 28.83 9.51
CA VAL A 216 5.77 27.54 10.05
C VAL A 216 4.87 27.68 11.28
N ARG A 217 3.65 27.14 11.19
CA ARG A 217 2.76 26.97 12.33
C ARG A 217 3.04 25.62 12.96
N LYS A 218 3.76 25.63 14.09
CA LYS A 218 3.83 24.51 15.03
C LYS A 218 2.42 24.23 15.54
N SER A 219 1.83 23.09 15.21
CA SER A 219 0.65 22.59 15.92
C SER A 219 1.14 21.82 17.13
N GLY A 220 0.71 22.27 18.30
CA GLY A 220 1.15 21.79 19.60
C GLY A 220 0.63 20.39 19.90
N LYS A 221 1.51 19.65 20.58
CA LYS A 221 1.26 18.50 21.42
C LYS A 221 -0.13 18.54 22.08
N ASN A 222 -0.94 17.51 21.82
CA ASN A 222 -1.75 16.89 22.86
C ASN A 222 -1.23 15.46 22.99
N GLY A 223 -0.58 15.20 24.11
CA GLY A 223 -0.13 13.87 24.47
C GLY A 223 -1.34 13.06 24.93
N ASP A 224 -1.86 12.23 24.04
CA ASP A 224 -2.35 10.93 24.42
C ASP A 224 -1.24 9.95 24.07
N SER A 225 -0.41 9.67 25.07
CA SER A 225 0.51 8.54 25.02
C SER A 225 -0.35 7.30 24.82
N LEU A 226 -0.41 6.84 23.56
CA LEU A 226 -1.04 5.59 23.13
C LEU A 226 -0.30 4.44 23.82
N THR A 227 -0.64 4.22 25.09
CA THR A 227 -0.26 3.02 25.81
C THR A 227 -1.24 1.92 25.42
N LEU A 228 -0.87 1.19 24.38
CA LEU A 228 -1.24 -0.22 24.26
C LEU A 228 -0.54 -0.97 25.39
#